data_AF-M0N384-F1
#
_entry.id   AF-M0N384-F1
#
_cell.length_a   1.000
_cell.length_b   1.000
_cell.length_c   1.000
_cell.angle_alpha   90.00
_cell.angle_beta   90.00
_cell.angle_gamma   90.00
#
_symmetry.space_group_name_H-M   'P 1'
#
loop_
_entity.id
_entity.type
_entity.pdbx_description
1 polymer ?
#
loop_
_entity_poly.entity_id
_entity_poly.type
_entity_poly.pdbx_seq_one_letter_code
_entity_poly.pdbx_strand_id
1 'polypeptide(L)'
;AAIRERIARTTKRIEKTAWQLSQFGSRKAAGYLRRWLPSIVTFAEQALEGFEVPWTSNPVERAMGEVANRCKNQWMRWTEAGLEALLQLRLVKYANPGHYRTFFDELLSRSTKTTMSCDLSVEATRGKV
;
A
#
# COMPACT_ATOMS: atom_id res chain seq x y z
N ALA A 1 17.70 24.85 -5.07
CA ALA A 1 17.08 26.08 -5.62
C ALA A 1 15.95 25.78 -6.62
N ALA A 2 16.20 25.03 -7.70
CA ALA A 2 15.21 24.78 -8.76
C ALA A 2 13.90 24.11 -8.31
N ILE A 3 13.95 23.14 -7.39
CA ILE A 3 12.74 22.44 -6.91
C ILE A 3 11.82 23.40 -6.13
N ARG A 4 12.37 24.24 -5.24
CA ARG A 4 11.59 25.25 -4.49
C ARG A 4 10.86 26.21 -5.43
N GLU A 5 11.54 26.68 -6.47
CA GLU A 5 10.93 27.58 -7.45
C GLU A 5 9.81 26.87 -8.24
N ARG A 6 10.01 25.61 -8.61
CA ARG A 6 8.99 24.79 -9.29
C ARG A 6 7.77 24.55 -8.40
N ILE A 7 7.96 24.28 -7.11
CA ILE A 7 6.87 24.16 -6.13
C ILE A 7 6.08 25.46 -6.09
N ALA A 8 6.74 26.60 -5.85
CA ALA A 8 6.07 27.91 -5.77
C ALA A 8 5.29 28.25 -7.06
N ARG A 9 5.87 27.96 -8.23
CA ARG A 9 5.22 28.17 -9.53
C ARG A 9 4.00 27.28 -9.72
N THR A 10 4.08 26.02 -9.33
CA THR A 10 2.98 25.05 -9.42
C THR A 10 1.86 25.44 -8.46
N THR A 11 2.18 25.78 -7.21
CA THR A 11 1.22 26.26 -6.21
C THR A 11 0.43 27.46 -6.75
N LYS A 12 1.12 28.49 -7.23
CA LYS A 12 0.50 29.69 -7.81
C LYS A 12 -0.39 29.39 -9.02
N ARG A 13 0.03 28.44 -9.87
CA ARG A 13 -0.77 28.02 -11.04
C ARG A 13 -2.05 27.30 -10.61
N ILE A 14 -1.97 26.36 -9.67
CA ILE A 14 -3.15 25.61 -9.20
C ILE A 14 -4.13 26.55 -8.49
N GLU A 15 -3.63 27.50 -7.69
CA GLU A 15 -4.48 28.52 -7.08
C GLU A 15 -5.20 29.38 -8.12
N LYS A 16 -4.48 29.82 -9.17
CA LYS A 16 -5.09 30.55 -10.29
C LYS A 16 -6.16 29.71 -10.98
N THR A 17 -5.89 28.44 -11.25
CA THR A 17 -6.86 27.52 -11.87
C THR A 17 -8.08 27.32 -10.97
N ALA A 18 -7.88 27.12 -9.66
CA ALA A 18 -8.98 27.01 -8.71
C ALA A 18 -9.83 28.28 -8.65
N TRP A 19 -9.20 29.46 -8.72
CA TRP A 19 -9.91 30.73 -8.83
C TRP A 19 -10.73 30.82 -10.13
N GLN A 20 -10.16 30.47 -11.29
CA GLN A 20 -10.89 30.46 -12.56
C GLN A 20 -12.08 29.50 -12.53
N LEU A 21 -11.90 28.28 -12.02
CA LEU A 21 -12.98 27.30 -11.87
C LEU A 21 -14.10 27.80 -10.96
N SER A 22 -13.75 28.54 -9.91
CA SER A 22 -14.73 29.20 -9.05
C SER A 22 -15.57 30.23 -9.82
N GLN A 23 -14.95 31.02 -10.71
CA GLN A 23 -15.66 32.00 -11.54
C GLN A 23 -16.59 31.33 -12.56
N PHE A 24 -16.19 30.19 -13.12
CA PHE A 24 -17.00 29.41 -14.06
C PHE A 24 -18.06 28.52 -13.38
N GLY A 25 -18.36 28.73 -12.09
CA GLY A 25 -19.39 27.98 -11.36
C GLY A 25 -18.98 26.57 -10.90
N SER A 26 -17.76 26.12 -11.21
CA SER A 26 -17.21 24.81 -10.83
C SER A 26 -16.65 24.79 -9.40
N ARG A 27 -17.48 25.12 -8.42
CA ARG A 27 -17.09 25.26 -7.01
C ARG A 27 -16.48 23.99 -6.41
N LYS A 28 -17.01 22.80 -6.76
CA LYS A 28 -16.48 21.51 -6.27
C LYS A 28 -15.05 21.26 -6.74
N ALA A 29 -14.77 21.50 -8.02
CA ALA A 29 -13.43 21.32 -8.59
C ALA A 29 -12.43 22.34 -8.01
N ALA A 30 -12.85 23.60 -7.87
CA ALA A 30 -12.05 24.62 -7.20
C ALA A 30 -11.72 24.26 -5.74
N GLY A 31 -12.72 23.77 -5.01
CA GLY A 31 -12.56 23.30 -3.62
C GLY A 31 -11.61 22.11 -3.51
N TYR A 32 -11.72 21.14 -4.43
CA TYR A 32 -10.81 19.98 -4.49
C TYR A 32 -9.36 20.43 -4.67
N LEU A 33 -9.08 21.29 -5.66
CA LEU A 33 -7.72 21.77 -5.94
C LEU A 33 -7.12 22.51 -4.75
N ARG A 34 -7.90 23.37 -4.07
CA ARG A 34 -7.42 24.08 -2.87
C ARG A 34 -7.15 23.14 -1.71
N ARG A 35 -8.08 22.21 -1.45
CA ARG A 35 -7.99 21.26 -0.34
C ARG A 35 -6.76 20.35 -0.48
N TRP A 36 -6.50 19.88 -1.68
CA TRP A 36 -5.45 18.89 -1.95
C TRP A 36 -4.14 19.51 -2.45
N LEU A 37 -4.05 20.83 -2.53
CA LEU A 37 -2.84 21.53 -2.96
C LEU A 37 -1.59 21.10 -2.17
N PRO A 38 -1.61 20.99 -0.83
CA PRO A 38 -0.45 20.51 -0.08
C PRO A 38 -0.05 19.09 -0.47
N SER A 39 -1.02 18.20 -0.66
CA SER A 39 -0.78 16.81 -1.06
C SER A 39 -0.18 16.68 -2.46
N ILE A 40 -0.53 17.59 -3.38
CA ILE A 40 0.00 17.59 -4.75
C ILE A 40 1.50 17.93 -4.77
N VAL A 41 1.98 18.77 -3.85
CA VAL A 41 3.39 19.18 -3.79
C VAL A 41 4.24 18.36 -2.82
N THR A 42 3.62 17.47 -2.02
CA THR A 42 4.29 16.68 -0.97
C THR A 42 5.54 15.96 -1.46
N PHE A 43 5.49 15.25 -2.58
CA PHE A 43 6.69 14.55 -3.08
C PHE A 43 7.81 15.51 -3.46
N ALA A 44 7.48 16.68 -4.03
CA ALA A 44 8.48 17.68 -4.35
C ALA A 44 9.07 18.33 -3.08
N GLU A 45 8.26 18.49 -2.03
CA GLU A 45 8.72 18.95 -0.71
C GLU A 45 9.64 17.93 -0.05
N GLN A 46 9.27 16.65 -0.06
CA GLN A 46 10.10 15.55 0.45
C GLN A 46 11.43 15.43 -0.30
N ALA A 47 11.44 15.68 -1.62
CA ALA A 47 12.69 15.74 -2.39
C ALA A 47 13.64 16.86 -1.92
N LEU A 48 13.14 17.95 -1.31
CA LEU A 48 13.99 18.97 -0.69
C LEU A 48 14.62 18.50 0.62
N GLU A 49 14.02 17.52 1.29
CA GLU A 49 14.51 16.89 2.52
C GLU A 49 15.48 15.73 2.24
N GLY A 50 15.83 15.50 0.97
CA GLY A 50 16.75 14.44 0.55
C GLY A 50 16.07 13.09 0.31
N PHE A 51 14.74 13.03 0.34
CA PHE A 51 14.01 11.82 -0.01
C PHE A 51 14.07 11.56 -1.52
N GLU A 52 14.50 10.36 -1.91
CA GLU A 52 14.52 9.94 -3.31
C GLU A 52 13.11 9.51 -3.75
N VAL A 53 12.42 10.41 -4.45
CA VAL A 53 11.07 10.13 -4.96
C VAL A 53 11.15 9.22 -6.18
N PRO A 54 10.48 8.05 -6.16
CA PRO A 54 10.41 7.17 -7.33
C PRO A 54 9.75 7.88 -8.52
N TRP A 55 10.32 7.74 -9.71
CA TRP A 55 9.77 8.37 -10.93
C TRP A 55 8.47 7.70 -11.43
N THR A 56 8.08 6.54 -10.88
CA THR A 56 6.83 5.82 -11.24
C THR A 56 5.98 5.50 -10.02
N SER A 57 4.66 5.56 -10.20
CA SER A 57 3.67 5.00 -9.27
C SER A 57 3.41 3.50 -9.49
N ASN A 58 3.96 2.89 -10.56
CA ASN A 58 3.73 1.48 -10.93
C ASN A 58 3.87 0.47 -9.77
N PRO A 59 4.89 0.56 -8.90
CA PRO A 59 5.02 -0.36 -7.78
C PRO A 59 3.84 -0.26 -6.80
N VAL A 60 3.42 0.97 -6.47
CA VAL A 60 2.29 1.24 -5.58
C VAL A 60 0.97 0.82 -6.24
N GLU A 61 0.78 1.14 -7.52
CA GLU A 61 -0.39 0.72 -8.29
C GLU A 61 -0.52 -0.80 -8.35
N ARG A 62 0.58 -1.51 -8.59
CA ARG A 62 0.59 -2.98 -8.59
C ARG A 62 0.24 -3.54 -7.22
N ALA A 63 0.82 -3.00 -6.14
CA ALA A 63 0.52 -3.42 -4.78
C ALA A 63 -0.98 -3.20 -4.43
N MET A 64 -1.51 -2.04 -4.78
CA MET A 64 -2.93 -1.72 -4.58
C MET A 64 -3.85 -2.56 -5.47
N GLY A 65 -3.44 -2.88 -6.70
CA GLY A 65 -4.16 -3.78 -7.59
C GLY A 65 -4.28 -5.19 -7.02
N GLU A 66 -3.23 -5.72 -6.40
CA GLU A 66 -3.28 -7.01 -5.72
C GLU A 66 -4.21 -7.00 -4.49
N VAL A 67 -4.20 -5.91 -3.69
CA VAL A 67 -5.13 -5.74 -2.57
C VAL A 67 -6.57 -5.70 -3.09
N ALA A 68 -6.86 -4.86 -4.08
CA ALA A 68 -8.18 -4.75 -4.67
C ALA A 68 -8.65 -6.08 -5.27
N ASN A 69 -7.77 -6.81 -5.95
CA ASN A 69 -8.10 -8.13 -6.50
C ASN A 69 -8.47 -9.12 -5.40
N ARG A 70 -7.76 -9.12 -4.26
CA ARG A 70 -8.08 -9.98 -3.10
C ARG A 70 -9.39 -9.58 -2.41
N CYS A 71 -9.68 -8.29 -2.29
CA CYS A 71 -10.96 -7.82 -1.79
C CYS A 71 -12.13 -8.22 -2.71
N LYS A 72 -11.89 -8.34 -4.03
CA LYS A 72 -12.91 -8.71 -5.02
C LYS A 72 -13.10 -10.21 -5.19
N ASN A 73 -12.03 -11.01 -5.16
CA ASN A 73 -12.04 -12.39 -5.67
C ASN A 73 -12.15 -13.50 -4.63
N GLN A 74 -12.41 -13.24 -3.36
CA GLN A 74 -12.61 -14.34 -2.41
C GLN A 74 -13.78 -14.07 -1.48
N TRP A 75 -14.63 -15.09 -1.35
CA TRP A 75 -15.80 -15.31 -0.52
C TRP A 75 -15.55 -15.07 0.99
N MET A 76 -14.96 -13.93 1.33
CA MET A 76 -14.48 -13.59 2.67
C MET A 76 -15.09 -12.24 3.06
N ARG A 77 -15.81 -12.23 4.18
CA ARG A 77 -16.09 -11.00 4.92
C ARG A 77 -14.78 -10.57 5.57
N TRP A 78 -14.05 -9.68 4.92
CA TRP A 78 -12.87 -9.08 5.53
C TRP A 78 -13.33 -8.08 6.59
N THR A 79 -12.99 -8.35 7.85
CA THR A 79 -13.09 -7.33 8.90
C THR A 79 -12.09 -6.22 8.64
N GLU A 80 -12.31 -5.04 9.21
CA GLU A 80 -11.39 -3.90 9.12
C GLU A 80 -9.95 -4.31 9.50
N ALA A 81 -9.79 -5.04 10.61
CA ALA A 81 -8.51 -5.58 11.05
C ALA A 81 -7.86 -6.54 10.03
N GLY A 82 -8.66 -7.36 9.33
CA GLY A 82 -8.16 -8.27 8.31
C GLY A 82 -7.65 -7.53 7.06
N LEU A 83 -8.36 -6.47 6.64
CA LEU A 83 -7.92 -5.58 5.56
C LEU A 83 -6.66 -4.82 5.94
N GLU A 84 -6.60 -4.30 7.16
CA GLU A 84 -5.44 -3.58 7.66
C GLU A 84 -4.20 -4.49 7.71
N ALA A 85 -4.31 -5.70 8.23
CA ALA A 85 -3.21 -6.66 8.25
C ALA A 85 -2.71 -7.01 6.84
N LEU A 86 -3.63 -7.21 5.88
CA LEU A 86 -3.27 -7.44 4.48
C LEU A 86 -2.54 -6.24 3.86
N LEU A 87 -3.03 -5.02 4.12
CA LEU A 87 -2.40 -3.80 3.65
C LEU A 87 -0.99 -3.65 4.24
N GLN A 88 -0.84 -3.80 5.55
CA GLN A 88 0.44 -3.70 6.26
C GLN A 88 1.46 -4.72 5.72
N LEU A 89 1.08 -5.99 5.54
CA LEU A 89 1.96 -7.00 4.95
C LEU A 89 2.47 -6.59 3.56
N ARG A 90 1.62 -5.96 2.74
CA ARG A 90 2.01 -5.50 1.41
C ARG A 90 2.88 -4.26 1.45
N LEU A 91 2.59 -3.31 2.32
CA LEU A 91 3.40 -2.12 2.53
C LEU A 91 4.80 -2.49 3.04
N VAL A 92 4.91 -3.40 4.00
CA VAL A 92 6.20 -3.88 4.50
C VAL A 92 6.97 -4.61 3.41
N LYS A 93 6.31 -5.47 2.62
CA LYS A 93 6.96 -6.11 1.46
C LYS A 93 7.51 -5.11 0.44
N TYR A 94 6.81 -4.00 0.23
CA TYR A 94 7.23 -2.94 -0.69
C TYR A 94 8.36 -2.09 -0.11
N ALA A 95 8.18 -1.56 1.09
CA ALA A 95 9.10 -0.61 1.71
C ALA A 95 10.36 -1.25 2.28
N ASN A 96 10.26 -2.50 2.77
CA ASN A 96 11.39 -3.23 3.34
C ASN A 96 11.30 -4.73 3.00
N PRO A 97 11.69 -5.12 1.76
CA PRO A 97 11.61 -6.51 1.31
C PRO A 97 12.44 -7.49 2.16
N GLY A 98 13.54 -7.03 2.75
CA GLY A 98 14.39 -7.83 3.63
C GLY A 98 13.69 -8.19 4.93
N HIS A 99 13.12 -7.19 5.60
CA HIS A 99 12.33 -7.40 6.82
C HIS A 99 11.10 -8.27 6.56
N TYR A 100 10.42 -8.08 5.43
CA TYR A 100 9.32 -8.94 5.03
C TYR A 100 9.75 -10.41 4.86
N ARG A 101 10.91 -10.68 4.25
CA ARG A 101 11.44 -12.05 4.11
C ARG A 101 11.73 -12.67 5.47
N THR A 102 12.44 -11.97 6.36
CA THR A 102 12.72 -12.48 7.71
C THR A 102 11.44 -12.78 8.49
N PHE A 103 10.47 -11.86 8.48
CA PHE A 103 9.16 -12.09 9.09
C PHE A 103 8.43 -13.31 8.49
N PHE A 104 8.41 -13.40 7.16
CA PHE A 104 7.75 -14.50 6.45
C PHE A 104 8.42 -15.83 6.78
N ASP A 105 9.75 -15.88 6.77
CA ASP A 105 10.54 -17.06 7.09
C ASP A 105 10.32 -17.46 8.56
N GLU A 106 10.36 -16.53 9.52
CA GLU A 106 10.13 -16.83 10.94
C GLU A 106 8.71 -17.35 11.22
N LEU A 107 7.68 -16.75 10.62
CA LEU A 107 6.28 -17.09 10.88
C LEU A 107 5.88 -18.41 10.19
N LEU A 108 6.24 -18.59 8.92
CA LEU A 108 5.82 -19.77 8.13
C LEU A 108 6.75 -20.97 8.32
N SER A 109 8.05 -20.78 8.52
CA SER A 109 8.94 -21.93 8.81
C SER A 109 8.69 -22.52 10.20
N ARG A 110 8.20 -21.72 11.17
CA ARG A 110 7.70 -22.23 12.45
C ARG A 110 6.38 -22.96 12.29
N SER A 111 5.40 -22.38 11.57
CA SER A 111 4.09 -23.02 11.39
C SER A 111 4.17 -24.36 10.64
N THR A 112 5.00 -24.47 9.61
CA THR A 112 5.18 -25.74 8.87
C THR A 112 5.91 -26.80 9.70
N LYS A 113 6.89 -26.41 10.53
CA LYS A 113 7.58 -27.34 11.44
C LYS A 113 6.69 -27.80 12.60
N THR A 114 5.80 -26.95 13.12
CA THR A 114 4.89 -27.33 14.22
C THR A 114 3.72 -28.20 13.74
N THR A 115 3.21 -28.00 12.52
CA THR A 115 2.08 -28.81 11.99
C THR A 115 2.52 -30.18 11.45
N MET A 116 3.79 -30.39 11.11
CA MET A 116 4.32 -31.69 10.64
C MET A 116 4.80 -32.63 11.76
N SER A 117 4.32 -32.46 13.00
CA SER A 117 4.52 -33.40 14.11
C SER A 117 3.18 -34.04 14.49
N CYS A 118 2.56 -34.76 13.56
CA CYS A 118 1.51 -35.72 13.91
C CYS A 118 2.14 -37.11 13.87
N ASP A 119 2.40 -37.69 15.03
CA ASP A 119 2.80 -39.09 15.16
C ASP A 119 1.64 -39.98 14.67
N LEU A 120 1.83 -40.63 13.53
CA LEU A 120 0.95 -41.69 13.04
C LEU A 120 1.35 -43.00 13.71
N SER A 121 0.71 -43.34 14.83
CA SER A 121 0.75 -44.70 15.36
C SER A 121 -0.21 -45.58 14.56
N VAL A 122 0.33 -46.45 13.70
CA VAL A 122 -0.44 -47.49 13.00
C VAL A 122 -0.39 -48.76 13.84
N GLU A 123 -1.47 -49.08 14.56
CA GLU A 123 -1.67 -50.42 15.13
C GLU A 123 -2.25 -51.34 14.05
N ALA A 124 -1.45 -52.30 13.59
CA ALA A 124 -1.88 -53.30 12.64
C ALA A 124 -2.75 -54.37 13.32
N THR A 125 -4.07 -54.30 13.13
CA THR A 125 -5.00 -55.39 13.49
C THR A 125 -4.86 -56.54 12.51
N ARG A 126 -3.96 -57.48 12.82
CA ARG A 126 -3.83 -58.74 12.08
C ARG A 126 -4.99 -59.67 12.48
N GLY A 127 -6.00 -59.78 11.63
CA GLY A 127 -7.04 -60.81 11.74
C GLY A 127 -6.41 -62.20 11.67
N LYS A 128 -6.76 -63.08 12.62
CA LYS A 128 -6.42 -64.51 12.57
C LYS A 128 -7.23 -65.19 11.47
N VAL A 129 -6.54 -65.92 10.60
CA VAL A 129 -7.11 -66.85 9.60
C VAL A 129 -7.58 -68.12 10.31
#